data_AF-A0A946DC25-F1
#
_entry.id   AF-A0A946DC25-F1
#
_cell.length_a   1.000
_cell.length_b   1.000
_cell.length_c   1.000
_cell.angle_alpha   90.00
_cell.angle_beta   90.00
_cell.angle_gamma   90.00
#
_symmetry.space_group_name_H-M   'P 1'
#
loop_
_entity.id
_entity.type
_entity.pdbx_description
1 polymer ?
#
loop_
_entity_poly.entity_id
_entity_poly.type
_entity_poly.pdbx_seq_one_letter_code
_entity_poly.pdbx_strand_id
1 'polypeptide(L)'
;MNRIEWKPEFEVGIGVIDVQHHRIVDYINTLIESKGSTQHQELALIIDSLIDYTYSHFAFEEALMEEAGYEFLTVHQQTHEAFTRRLNVLHKSFRDGMDVSDELVELLKTWLINHIMSDDQSYVAVVREKFSVTDKMSDGGWFSKAYRRFFGEN
;
A
#
# COMPACT_ATOMS: atom_id res chain seq x y z
N MET A 1 -14.37 9.24 12.03
CA MET A 1 -12.93 9.53 11.83
C MET A 1 -12.78 10.53 10.69
N ASN A 2 -11.71 11.34 10.70
CA ASN A 2 -11.47 12.28 9.60
C ASN A 2 -10.76 11.59 8.45
N ARG A 3 -11.14 11.95 7.21
CA ARG A 3 -10.42 11.58 5.99
C ARG A 3 -8.93 11.90 6.10
N ILE A 4 -8.12 11.18 5.35
CA ILE A 4 -6.72 11.50 5.12
C ILE A 4 -6.66 12.60 4.08
N GLU A 5 -6.01 13.70 4.43
CA GLU A 5 -5.59 14.73 3.48
C GLU A 5 -4.18 14.41 3.04
N TRP A 6 -3.99 14.18 1.74
CA TRP A 6 -2.66 13.94 1.19
C TRP A 6 -1.79 15.18 1.34
N LYS A 7 -0.53 14.97 1.70
CA LYS A 7 0.46 16.04 1.87
C LYS A 7 1.70 15.75 1.03
N PRO A 8 2.39 16.78 0.52
CA PRO A 8 3.63 16.61 -0.22
C PRO A 8 4.73 15.85 0.55
N GLU A 9 4.69 15.86 1.88
CA GLU A 9 5.63 15.13 2.73
C GLU A 9 5.51 13.60 2.60
N PHE A 10 4.36 13.08 2.15
CA PHE A 10 4.13 11.64 1.95
C PHE A 10 4.67 11.13 0.60
N GLU A 11 5.15 12.02 -0.27
CA GLU A 11 5.75 11.63 -1.54
C GLU A 11 7.14 11.04 -1.29
N VAL A 12 7.37 9.81 -1.75
CA VAL A 12 8.72 9.21 -1.80
C VAL A 12 9.44 9.67 -3.07
N GLY A 13 8.69 10.16 -4.05
CA GLY A 13 9.19 10.68 -5.32
C GLY A 13 9.68 9.59 -6.25
N ILE A 14 8.99 8.44 -6.22
CA ILE A 14 9.05 7.36 -7.18
C ILE A 14 7.63 7.24 -7.72
N GLY A 15 7.36 7.83 -8.89
CA GLY A 15 5.97 8.13 -9.30
C GLY A 15 5.02 6.94 -9.32
N VAL A 16 5.50 5.73 -9.61
CA VAL A 16 4.65 4.52 -9.56
C VAL A 16 4.30 4.07 -8.13
N ILE A 17 5.18 4.33 -7.17
CA ILE A 17 4.93 4.08 -5.73
C ILE A 17 4.00 5.16 -5.19
N ASP A 18 4.27 6.43 -5.51
CA ASP A 18 3.41 7.54 -5.08
C ASP A 18 1.96 7.33 -5.56
N VAL A 19 1.75 6.94 -6.82
CA VAL A 19 0.41 6.58 -7.35
C VAL A 19 -0.24 5.43 -6.57
N GLN A 20 0.53 4.43 -6.15
CA GLN A 20 0.01 3.34 -5.31
C GLN A 20 -0.41 3.84 -3.92
N HIS A 21 0.40 4.68 -3.27
CA HIS A 21 0.07 5.26 -1.98
C HIS A 21 -1.20 6.13 -2.02
N HIS A 22 -1.32 6.99 -3.04
CA HIS A 22 -2.53 7.77 -3.29
C HIS A 22 -3.76 6.86 -3.38
N ARG A 23 -3.66 5.76 -4.13
CA ARG A 23 -4.76 4.81 -4.28
C ARG A 23 -5.13 4.10 -2.99
N ILE A 24 -4.16 3.73 -2.15
CA ILE A 24 -4.44 3.17 -0.81
C ILE A 24 -5.17 4.22 0.04
N VAL A 25 -4.73 5.48 0.01
CA VAL A 25 -5.40 6.59 0.73
C VAL A 25 -6.83 6.79 0.24
N ASP A 26 -7.08 6.70 -1.07
CA ASP A 26 -8.43 6.79 -1.64
C ASP A 26 -9.34 5.65 -1.16
N TYR A 27 -8.83 4.41 -1.09
CA TYR A 27 -9.56 3.29 -0.51
C TYR A 27 -9.88 3.51 0.97
N ILE A 28 -8.93 4.00 1.76
CA ILE A 28 -9.15 4.32 3.18
C ILE A 28 -10.20 5.43 3.34
N ASN A 29 -10.13 6.47 2.51
CA ASN A 29 -11.11 7.56 2.53
C ASN A 29 -12.51 7.08 2.12
N THR A 30 -12.59 6.24 1.09
CA THR A 30 -13.86 5.59 0.69
C THR A 30 -14.44 4.78 1.86
N LEU A 31 -13.61 4.00 2.54
CA LEU A 31 -14.03 3.25 3.73
C LEU A 31 -14.55 4.18 4.83
N ILE A 32 -13.88 5.30 5.11
CA ILE A 32 -14.33 6.30 6.10
C ILE A 32 -15.71 6.88 5.73
N GLU A 33 -15.91 7.20 4.46
CA GLU A 33 -17.14 7.86 3.96
C GLU A 33 -18.33 6.90 3.86
N SER A 34 -18.09 5.62 3.56
CA SER A 34 -19.13 4.59 3.46
C SER A 34 -19.65 4.10 4.81
N LYS A 35 -18.92 4.32 5.91
CA LYS A 35 -19.34 3.87 7.23
C LYS A 35 -20.63 4.52 7.71
N GLY A 36 -21.54 3.72 8.27
CA GLY A 36 -22.82 4.16 8.82
C GLY A 36 -23.91 4.48 7.81
N SER A 37 -23.58 4.56 6.52
CA SER A 37 -24.52 4.78 5.41
C SER A 37 -24.66 3.57 4.49
N THR A 38 -23.74 2.60 4.60
CA THR A 38 -23.59 1.46 3.71
C THR A 38 -23.91 0.14 4.41
N GLN A 39 -24.46 -0.82 3.66
CA GLN A 39 -24.74 -2.17 4.17
C GLN A 39 -23.44 -2.92 4.47
N HIS A 40 -23.44 -3.81 5.47
CA HIS A 40 -22.25 -4.56 5.88
C HIS A 40 -21.57 -5.30 4.72
N GLN A 41 -22.34 -5.87 3.79
CA GLN A 41 -21.81 -6.60 2.64
C GLN A 41 -21.08 -5.69 1.65
N GLU A 42 -21.60 -4.49 1.39
CA GLU A 42 -20.95 -3.49 0.52
C GLU A 42 -19.67 -2.96 1.18
N LEU A 43 -19.69 -2.75 2.50
CA LEU A 43 -18.52 -2.35 3.27
C LEU A 43 -17.42 -3.43 3.25
N ALA A 44 -17.82 -4.71 3.30
CA ALA A 44 -16.92 -5.85 3.13
C ALA A 44 -16.16 -5.78 1.80
N LEU A 45 -16.84 -5.48 0.68
CA LEU A 45 -16.20 -5.41 -0.64
C LEU A 45 -15.17 -4.29 -0.72
N ILE A 46 -15.42 -3.15 -0.06
CA ILE A 46 -14.45 -2.04 0.03
C ILE A 46 -13.21 -2.48 0.82
N ILE A 47 -13.42 -3.14 1.96
CA ILE A 47 -12.34 -3.64 2.81
C ILE A 47 -11.52 -4.70 2.07
N ASP A 48 -12.15 -5.63 1.36
CA ASP A 48 -11.45 -6.65 0.56
C ASP A 48 -10.58 -6.00 -0.51
N SER A 49 -11.16 -5.06 -1.27
CA SER A 49 -10.44 -4.35 -2.33
C SER A 49 -9.22 -3.58 -1.80
N LEU A 50 -9.36 -2.96 -0.62
CA LEU A 50 -8.27 -2.28 0.05
C LEU A 50 -7.17 -3.26 0.46
N ILE A 51 -7.53 -4.37 1.11
CA ILE A 51 -6.57 -5.38 1.58
C ILE A 51 -5.81 -6.00 0.39
N ASP A 52 -6.54 -6.41 -0.65
CA ASP A 52 -5.95 -7.00 -1.86
C ASP A 52 -4.99 -6.01 -2.54
N TYR A 53 -5.38 -4.74 -2.64
CA TYR A 53 -4.52 -3.71 -3.21
C TYR A 53 -3.27 -3.45 -2.37
N THR A 54 -3.40 -3.43 -1.03
CA THR A 54 -2.26 -3.30 -0.12
C THR A 54 -1.26 -4.46 -0.28
N TYR A 55 -1.73 -5.70 -0.46
CA TYR A 55 -0.82 -6.84 -0.70
C TYR A 55 -0.11 -6.74 -2.04
N SER A 56 -0.82 -6.35 -3.11
CA SER A 56 -0.20 -6.13 -4.41
C SER A 56 0.84 -5.01 -4.38
N HIS A 57 0.59 -3.95 -3.60
CA HIS A 57 1.54 -2.88 -3.36
C HIS A 57 2.82 -3.38 -2.66
N PHE A 58 2.70 -4.10 -1.54
CA PHE A 58 3.87 -4.68 -0.86
C PHE A 58 4.67 -5.60 -1.77
N ALA A 59 4.00 -6.48 -2.52
CA ALA A 59 4.70 -7.38 -3.44
C ALA A 59 5.43 -6.63 -4.56
N PHE A 60 4.86 -5.54 -5.06
CA PHE A 60 5.49 -4.68 -6.05
C PHE A 60 6.73 -3.99 -5.47
N GLU A 61 6.61 -3.42 -4.27
CA GLU A 61 7.67 -2.69 -3.58
C GLU A 61 8.83 -3.59 -3.18
N GLU A 62 8.54 -4.80 -2.68
CA GLU A 62 9.55 -5.81 -2.38
C GLU A 62 10.31 -6.24 -3.63
N ALA A 63 9.62 -6.45 -4.76
CA ALA A 63 10.26 -6.75 -6.04
C ALA A 63 11.13 -5.57 -6.54
N LEU A 64 10.69 -4.33 -6.30
CA LEU A 64 11.46 -3.12 -6.62
C LEU A 64 12.74 -3.04 -5.80
N MET A 65 12.64 -3.27 -4.48
CA MET A 65 13.76 -3.28 -3.57
C MET A 65 14.75 -4.41 -3.88
N GLU A 66 14.26 -5.60 -4.23
CA GLU A 66 15.08 -6.73 -4.65
C GLU A 66 15.88 -6.40 -5.92
N GLU A 67 15.22 -5.87 -6.95
CA GLU A 67 15.88 -5.47 -8.20
C GLU A 67 16.90 -4.34 -7.99
N ALA A 68 16.59 -3.41 -7.09
CA ALA A 68 17.49 -2.33 -6.71
C ALA A 68 18.69 -2.80 -5.87
N GLY A 69 18.62 -4.00 -5.27
CA GLY A 69 19.65 -4.52 -4.38
C GLY A 69 19.65 -3.87 -3.00
N TYR A 70 18.47 -3.50 -2.48
CA TYR A 70 18.34 -2.88 -1.16
C TYR A 70 18.68 -3.88 -0.03
N GLU A 71 19.69 -3.54 0.78
CA GLU A 71 20.26 -4.47 1.78
C GLU A 71 19.31 -4.80 2.95
N PHE A 72 18.35 -3.93 3.25
CA PHE A 72 17.40 -4.12 4.34
C PHE A 72 16.04 -4.67 3.89
N LEU A 73 15.95 -5.23 2.68
CA LEU A 73 14.71 -5.83 2.14
C LEU A 73 14.05 -6.79 3.15
N THR A 74 14.81 -7.71 3.75
CA THR A 74 14.24 -8.67 4.71
C THR A 74 13.63 -8.00 5.95
N VAL A 75 14.18 -6.88 6.41
CA VAL A 75 13.61 -6.13 7.54
C VAL A 75 12.31 -5.46 7.11
N HIS A 76 12.29 -4.86 5.92
CA HIS A 76 11.10 -4.23 5.37
C HIS A 76 9.95 -5.24 5.16
N GLN A 77 10.25 -6.43 4.64
CA GLN A 77 9.30 -7.55 4.53
C GLN A 77 8.70 -7.95 5.88
N GLN A 78 9.51 -8.00 6.95
CA GLN A 78 9.02 -8.31 8.29
C GLN A 78 8.04 -7.24 8.81
N THR A 79 8.26 -5.96 8.46
CA THR A 79 7.34 -4.87 8.76
C THR A 79 6.00 -5.08 8.03
N HIS A 80 6.01 -5.42 6.74
CA HIS A 80 4.81 -5.76 5.96
C HIS A 80 4.07 -6.96 6.53
N GLU A 81 4.78 -8.04 6.86
CA GLU A 81 4.18 -9.24 7.42
C GLU A 81 3.53 -8.98 8.78
N ALA A 82 4.18 -8.20 9.64
CA ALA A 82 3.64 -7.84 10.95
C ALA A 82 2.36 -7.03 10.84
N PHE A 83 2.31 -6.08 9.91
CA PHE A 83 1.09 -5.33 9.60
C PHE A 83 -0.01 -6.23 9.05
N THR A 84 0.32 -7.05 8.05
CA THR A 84 -0.60 -7.98 7.40
C THR A 84 -1.26 -8.94 8.40
N ARG A 85 -0.50 -9.45 9.39
CA ARG A 85 -1.07 -10.29 10.46
C ARG A 85 -2.13 -9.55 11.27
N ARG A 86 -1.88 -8.30 11.66
CA ARG A 86 -2.84 -7.47 12.43
C ARG A 86 -4.08 -7.13 11.59
N LEU A 87 -3.87 -6.78 10.33
CA LEU A 87 -4.94 -6.50 9.37
C LEU A 87 -5.86 -7.70 9.18
N ASN A 88 -5.28 -8.90 9.01
CA ASN A 88 -6.05 -10.15 8.86
C ASN A 88 -6.90 -10.51 10.08
N VAL A 89 -6.42 -10.23 11.30
CA VAL A 89 -7.21 -10.44 12.51
C VAL A 89 -8.46 -9.56 12.50
N LEU A 90 -8.32 -8.27 12.18
CA LEU A 90 -9.45 -7.35 12.13
C LEU A 90 -10.38 -7.64 10.94
N HIS A 91 -9.83 -7.98 9.78
CA HIS A 91 -10.62 -8.38 8.61
C HIS A 91 -11.48 -9.60 8.91
N LYS A 92 -10.90 -10.62 9.55
CA LYS A 92 -11.66 -11.79 9.98
C LYS A 92 -12.78 -11.42 10.96
N SER A 93 -12.49 -10.63 11.99
CA SER A 93 -13.51 -10.18 12.94
C SER A 93 -14.65 -9.42 12.24
N PHE A 94 -14.31 -8.57 11.27
CA PHE A 94 -15.30 -7.88 10.46
C PHE A 94 -16.17 -8.86 9.67
N ARG A 95 -15.57 -9.84 8.99
CA ARG A 95 -16.30 -10.89 8.24
C ARG A 95 -17.20 -11.76 9.12
N ASP A 96 -16.81 -11.97 10.37
CA ASP A 96 -17.61 -12.69 11.36
C ASP A 96 -18.77 -11.84 11.92
N GLY A 97 -18.95 -10.61 11.42
CA GLY A 97 -20.06 -9.71 11.74
C GLY A 97 -19.79 -8.76 12.90
N MET A 98 -18.55 -8.67 13.39
CA MET A 98 -18.17 -7.69 14.40
C MET A 98 -18.00 -6.31 13.77
N ASP A 99 -18.48 -5.26 14.45
CA ASP A 99 -18.18 -3.89 14.04
C ASP A 99 -16.79 -3.50 14.55
N VAL A 100 -15.77 -3.81 13.75
CA VAL A 100 -14.37 -3.41 13.95
C VAL A 100 -13.91 -2.40 12.90
N SER A 101 -14.87 -1.70 12.29
CA SER A 101 -14.63 -0.84 11.14
C SER A 101 -13.82 0.41 11.52
N ASP A 102 -13.91 0.90 12.76
CA ASP A 102 -13.10 2.05 13.24
C ASP A 102 -11.66 1.61 13.50
N GLU A 103 -11.48 0.45 14.13
CA GLU A 103 -10.18 -0.15 14.40
C GLU A 103 -9.42 -0.48 13.11
N LEU A 104 -10.13 -0.97 12.08
CA LEU A 104 -9.55 -1.20 10.75
C LEU A 104 -9.01 0.08 10.14
N VAL A 105 -9.85 1.12 10.07
CA VAL A 105 -9.43 2.41 9.49
C VAL A 105 -8.26 2.99 10.28
N GLU A 106 -8.26 2.88 11.61
CA GLU A 106 -7.23 3.48 12.44
C GLU A 106 -5.90 2.74 12.27
N LEU A 107 -5.95 1.40 12.22
CA LEU A 107 -4.79 0.57 11.92
C LEU A 107 -4.20 0.93 10.54
N LEU A 108 -5.03 0.97 9.50
CA LEU A 108 -4.62 1.26 8.12
C LEU A 108 -4.02 2.66 8.01
N LYS A 109 -4.73 3.68 8.50
CA LYS A 109 -4.32 5.08 8.41
C LYS A 109 -3.02 5.34 9.15
N THR A 110 -2.94 4.93 10.42
CA THR A 110 -1.78 5.23 11.26
C THR A 110 -0.56 4.44 10.80
N TRP A 111 -0.74 3.18 10.37
CA TRP A 111 0.37 2.41 9.85
C TRP A 111 0.88 2.98 8.52
N LEU A 112 0.00 3.23 7.54
CA LEU A 112 0.39 3.72 6.22
C LEU A 112 1.21 5.00 6.30
N ILE A 113 0.72 6.03 7.01
CA ILE A 113 1.43 7.31 7.08
C ILE A 113 2.80 7.15 7.75
N ASN A 114 2.88 6.40 8.84
CA ASN A 114 4.16 6.20 9.53
C ASN A 114 5.14 5.42 8.64
N HIS A 115 4.66 4.35 8.00
CA HIS A 115 5.46 3.49 7.14
C HIS A 115 6.05 4.25 5.94
N ILE A 116 5.21 5.02 5.23
CA ILE A 116 5.65 5.90 4.14
C ILE A 116 6.72 6.86 4.62
N MET A 117 6.51 7.48 5.77
CA MET A 117 7.41 8.51 6.30
C MET A 117 8.71 7.97 6.90
N SER A 118 8.80 6.66 7.17
CA SER A 118 10.01 6.03 7.74
C SER A 118 10.62 4.98 6.83
N ASP A 119 9.91 3.89 6.59
CA ASP A 119 10.46 2.70 5.94
C ASP A 119 10.60 2.94 4.43
N ASP A 120 9.59 3.52 3.78
CA ASP A 120 9.58 3.64 2.32
C ASP A 120 10.62 4.65 1.83
N GLN A 121 10.79 5.74 2.58
CA GLN A 121 11.86 6.72 2.32
C GLN A 121 13.26 6.09 2.35
N SER A 122 13.45 4.98 3.08
CA SER A 122 14.77 4.39 3.32
C SER A 122 15.34 3.67 2.09
N TYR A 123 14.51 3.17 1.17
CA TYR A 123 15.01 2.53 -0.06
C TYR A 123 15.13 3.50 -1.25
N VAL A 124 14.56 4.72 -1.15
CA VAL A 124 14.46 5.66 -2.28
C VAL A 124 15.80 5.95 -2.93
N ALA A 125 16.85 6.18 -2.14
CA ALA A 125 18.17 6.51 -2.65
C ALA A 125 18.75 5.37 -3.52
N VAL A 126 18.64 4.13 -3.05
CA VAL A 126 19.15 2.93 -3.74
C VAL A 126 18.37 2.65 -5.02
N VAL A 127 17.03 2.77 -4.95
CA VAL A 127 16.18 2.64 -6.15
C VAL A 127 16.51 3.72 -7.17
N ARG A 128 16.63 4.99 -6.75
CA ARG A 128 17.00 6.07 -7.66
C ARG A 128 18.37 5.85 -8.27
N GLU A 129 19.37 5.43 -7.51
CA GLU A 129 20.70 5.13 -8.05
C GLU A 129 20.65 4.06 -9.13
N LYS A 130 19.95 2.94 -8.87
CA LYS A 130 19.80 1.84 -9.82
C LYS A 130 19.10 2.29 -11.12
N PHE A 131 17.94 2.94 -10.99
CA PHE A 131 17.03 3.19 -12.12
C PHE A 131 17.27 4.54 -12.82
N SER A 132 17.91 5.53 -12.17
CA SER A 132 18.33 6.77 -12.84
C SER A 132 19.48 6.54 -13.85
N VAL A 133 20.29 5.51 -13.63
CA VAL A 133 21.38 5.11 -14.52
C VAL A 133 20.88 4.24 -15.67
N THR A 134 19.75 3.53 -15.50
CA THR A 134 19.31 2.48 -16.43
C THR A 134 17.98 2.72 -17.13
N ASP A 135 17.12 3.64 -16.68
CA ASP A 135 15.72 3.70 -17.15
C ASP A 135 15.32 5.11 -17.60
N LYS A 136 15.75 5.50 -18.81
CA LYS A 136 14.91 6.41 -19.60
C LYS A 136 13.63 5.66 -19.88
N MET A 137 12.53 6.08 -19.24
CA MET A 137 11.17 5.58 -19.44
C MET A 137 10.93 5.25 -20.92
N SER A 138 11.12 3.98 -21.27
CA SER A 138 10.89 3.44 -22.59
C SER A 138 9.80 2.40 -22.45
N ASP A 139 8.88 2.38 -23.41
CA ASP A 139 7.84 1.36 -23.48
C ASP A 139 8.50 -0.03 -23.49
N GLY A 140 8.37 -0.76 -22.37
CA GLY A 140 8.98 -2.08 -22.16
C GLY A 140 9.97 -2.20 -20.99
N GLY A 141 10.25 -1.13 -20.24
CA GLY A 141 11.11 -1.12 -19.04
C GLY A 141 10.58 -1.96 -17.86
N TRP A 142 11.41 -2.10 -16.81
CA TRP A 142 11.11 -2.95 -15.65
C TRP A 142 9.79 -2.55 -14.98
N PHE A 143 9.56 -1.26 -14.76
CA PHE A 143 8.34 -0.73 -14.14
C PHE A 143 7.06 -1.13 -14.90
N SER A 144 7.10 -1.09 -16.24
CA SER A 144 5.95 -1.47 -17.07
C SER A 144 5.63 -2.96 -16.97
N LYS A 145 6.66 -3.81 -16.91
CA LYS A 145 6.50 -5.27 -16.76
C LYS A 145 6.05 -5.65 -15.35
N ALA A 146 6.68 -5.06 -14.33
CA ALA A 146 6.31 -5.28 -12.94
C ALA A 146 4.88 -4.83 -12.68
N TYR A 147 4.50 -3.64 -13.13
CA TYR A 147 3.14 -3.13 -12.95
C TYR A 147 2.09 -4.07 -13.59
N ARG A 148 2.31 -4.55 -14.81
CA ARG A 148 1.41 -5.55 -15.43
C ARG A 148 1.36 -6.86 -14.65
N ARG A 149 2.48 -7.33 -14.09
CA ARG A 149 2.54 -8.56 -13.31
C ARG A 149 1.70 -8.49 -12.03
N PHE A 150 1.70 -7.34 -11.35
CA PHE A 150 1.06 -7.19 -10.04
C PHE A 150 -0.33 -6.54 -10.09
N PHE A 151 -0.61 -5.72 -11.10
CA PHE A 151 -1.85 -4.94 -11.19
C PHE A 151 -2.58 -5.08 -12.54
N GLY A 152 -2.06 -5.89 -13.48
CA GLY A 152 -2.75 -6.20 -14.72
C GLY A 152 -3.88 -7.20 -14.48
N GLU A 153 -5.06 -6.93 -15.04
CA GLU A 153 -6.10 -7.95 -15.19
C GLU A 153 -5.65 -8.97 -16.23
N ASN A 154 -5.82 -10.28 -15.94
CA ASN A 154 -5.68 -11.34 -16.94
C ASN A 154 -6.81 -11.27 -17.96
#